data_AF-A0AAV5VV90-F1
#
_entry.id   AF-A0AAV5VV90-F1
#
_cell.length_a   1.000
_cell.length_b   1.000
_cell.length_c   1.000
_cell.angle_alpha   90.00
_cell.angle_beta   90.00
_cell.angle_gamma   90.00
#
_symmetry.space_group_name_H-M   'P 1'
#
loop_
_entity.id
_entity.type
_entity.pdbx_description
1 polymer ?
#
loop_
_entity_poly.entity_id
_entity_poly.type
_entity_poly.pdbx_seq_one_letter_code
_entity_poly.pdbx_strand_id
1 'polypeptide(L)'
;PAVIDTSWPLGMRPAKRSKSREPESRSCLVCSTPITTMHMGMDVCRACASFFKRTKTTGRKYPCRQGDRKCDTGKKCKFVCRSCRYDRCLALGMEYEDIVKESSPPAASLLQRIKTELKQSMERRRLKELHLVKKCGSHKRIPNSAQKIYNMLRNH
;
A
#
# COMPACT_ATOMS: atom_id res chain seq x y z
N PRO A 1 -2.89 37.46 33.63
CA PRO A 1 -1.66 36.92 33.01
C PRO A 1 -1.10 35.75 33.83
N ALA A 2 -1.51 34.52 33.49
CA ALA A 2 -0.96 33.30 34.06
C ALA A 2 -0.15 32.61 32.96
N VAL A 3 1.17 32.66 33.09
CA VAL A 3 2.12 31.97 32.22
C VAL A 3 2.02 30.48 32.49
N ILE A 4 1.68 29.69 31.47
CA ILE A 4 1.79 28.23 31.51
C ILE A 4 3.25 27.87 31.20
N ASP A 5 3.95 27.37 32.21
CA ASP A 5 5.29 26.80 32.08
C ASP A 5 5.19 25.49 31.29
N THR A 6 5.52 25.56 30.00
CA THR A 6 5.66 24.39 29.13
C THR A 6 7.09 23.90 29.13
N SER A 7 7.48 23.23 30.19
CA SER A 7 8.76 22.53 30.29
C SER A 7 8.49 21.03 30.52
N TRP A 8 8.17 20.29 29.45
CA TRP A 8 8.16 18.83 29.48
C TRP A 8 9.60 18.33 29.25
N PRO A 9 10.19 17.50 30.14
CA PRO A 9 11.56 17.06 29.97
C PRO A 9 11.67 16.07 28.79
N LEU A 10 12.57 16.41 27.87
CA LEU A 10 13.04 15.54 26.79
C LEU A 10 13.73 14.32 27.41
N GLY A 11 13.18 13.12 27.25
CA GLY A 11 13.88 11.90 27.70
C GLY A 11 13.09 10.59 27.82
N MET A 12 11.78 10.54 27.61
CA MET A 12 11.05 9.27 27.72
C MET A 12 10.98 8.52 26.39
N ARG A 13 11.98 7.67 26.14
CA ARG A 13 11.84 6.51 25.24
C ARG A 13 10.68 5.64 25.74
N PRO A 14 9.83 5.04 24.87
CA PRO A 14 8.77 4.17 25.33
C PRO A 14 9.39 2.95 26.03
N ALA A 15 9.15 2.85 27.34
CA ALA A 15 9.60 1.74 28.17
C ALA A 15 8.95 0.44 27.67
N LYS A 16 9.78 -0.60 27.46
CA LYS A 16 9.33 -1.97 27.21
C LYS A 16 8.47 -2.40 28.40
N ARG A 17 7.16 -2.53 28.20
CA ARG A 17 6.20 -2.78 29.27
C ARG A 17 6.33 -4.21 29.80
N SER A 18 6.56 -4.32 31.11
CA SER A 18 6.56 -5.54 31.90
C SER A 18 5.18 -6.21 31.90
N LYS A 19 5.21 -7.55 31.91
CA LYS A 19 4.07 -8.45 31.76
C LYS A 19 3.30 -8.58 33.08
N SER A 20 2.33 -7.71 33.34
CA SER A 20 1.29 -7.93 34.36
C SER A 20 -0.04 -8.27 33.68
N ARG A 21 -0.62 -9.40 34.07
CA ARG A 21 -1.86 -9.99 33.53
C ARG A 21 -3.08 -9.30 34.17
N GLU A 22 -3.65 -8.35 33.45
CA GLU A 22 -5.06 -7.93 33.51
C GLU A 22 -5.45 -7.62 32.05
N PRO A 23 -6.66 -7.95 31.56
CA PRO A 23 -7.10 -7.53 30.24
C PRO A 23 -7.44 -6.03 30.31
N GLU A 24 -6.41 -5.19 30.45
CA GLU A 24 -6.57 -3.75 30.28
C GLU A 24 -7.20 -3.51 28.90
N SER A 25 -8.35 -2.85 28.91
CA SER A 25 -9.08 -2.45 27.72
C SER A 25 -8.22 -1.47 26.92
N ARG A 26 -7.41 -2.00 26.00
CA ARG A 26 -6.55 -1.19 25.14
C ARG A 26 -7.42 -0.35 24.21
N SER A 27 -7.10 0.92 24.10
CA SER A 27 -7.80 1.86 23.24
C SER A 27 -6.83 2.57 22.31
N CYS A 28 -7.33 2.96 21.13
CA CYS A 28 -6.56 3.66 20.13
C CYS A 28 -6.11 5.03 20.66
N LEU A 29 -4.81 5.31 20.70
CA LEU A 29 -4.24 6.58 21.17
C LEU A 29 -4.69 7.79 20.32
N VAL A 30 -5.14 7.54 19.09
CA VAL A 30 -5.68 8.56 18.19
C VAL A 30 -7.16 8.80 18.48
N CYS A 31 -8.02 7.79 18.35
CA CYS A 31 -9.47 7.97 18.35
C CYS A 31 -10.22 7.27 19.50
N SER A 32 -9.51 6.72 20.47
CA SER A 32 -10.04 6.04 21.65
C SER A 32 -10.96 4.85 21.37
N THR A 33 -11.00 4.35 20.13
CA THR A 33 -11.71 3.11 19.78
C THR A 33 -11.04 1.92 20.48
N PRO A 34 -11.78 1.00 21.10
CA PRO A 34 -11.19 -0.20 21.69
C PRO A 34 -10.47 -1.02 20.62
N ILE A 35 -9.30 -1.55 20.97
CA ILE A 35 -8.46 -2.33 20.07
C ILE A 35 -8.09 -3.68 20.70
N THR A 36 -8.09 -4.72 19.89
CA THR A 36 -7.58 -6.04 20.26
C THR A 36 -6.14 -6.25 19.79
N THR A 37 -5.76 -5.58 18.70
CA THR A 37 -4.43 -5.67 18.08
C THR A 37 -3.82 -4.28 17.91
N MET A 38 -2.50 -4.20 18.10
CA MET A 38 -1.71 -3.00 17.82
C MET A 38 -1.35 -2.90 16.34
N HIS A 39 -1.14 -1.68 15.84
CA HIS A 39 -0.70 -1.42 14.47
C HIS A 39 0.41 -0.37 14.47
N MET A 40 1.41 -0.55 13.60
CA MET A 40 2.61 0.31 13.55
C MET A 40 3.38 0.31 14.88
N GLY A 41 3.39 -0.82 15.60
CA GLY A 41 4.08 -0.95 16.89
C GLY A 41 3.44 -0.15 18.04
N MET A 42 2.28 0.46 17.82
CA MET A 42 1.60 1.32 18.79
C MET A 42 0.13 0.94 18.97
N ASP A 43 -0.47 1.38 20.08
CA ASP A 43 -1.90 1.20 20.36
C ASP A 43 -2.76 2.09 19.44
N VAL A 44 -2.85 1.70 18.18
CA VAL A 44 -3.56 2.41 17.11
C VAL A 44 -4.48 1.44 16.40
N CYS A 45 -5.74 1.83 16.19
CA CYS A 45 -6.70 0.99 15.47
C CYS A 45 -6.38 0.91 13.97
N ARG A 46 -6.86 -0.14 13.31
CA ARG A 46 -6.66 -0.38 11.86
C ARG A 46 -7.05 0.83 10.99
N ALA A 47 -8.14 1.52 11.37
CA ALA A 47 -8.63 2.68 10.65
C ALA A 47 -7.67 3.88 10.74
N CYS A 48 -7.05 4.13 11.90
CA CYS A 48 -6.08 5.21 12.09
C CYS A 48 -4.75 4.89 11.40
N ALA A 49 -4.29 3.64 11.47
CA ALA A 49 -3.08 3.21 10.76
C ALA A 49 -3.22 3.38 9.23
N SER A 50 -4.35 2.92 8.66
CA SER A 50 -4.63 3.07 7.23
C SER A 50 -4.81 4.53 6.81
N PHE A 51 -5.49 5.34 7.64
CA PHE A 51 -5.63 6.77 7.42
C PHE A 51 -4.26 7.46 7.36
N PHE A 52 -3.42 7.23 8.36
CA PHE A 52 -2.09 7.83 8.45
C PHE A 52 -1.22 7.48 7.24
N LYS A 53 -1.14 6.19 6.89
CA LYS A 53 -0.39 5.72 5.70
C LYS A 53 -0.85 6.43 4.43
N ARG A 54 -2.17 6.47 4.16
CA ARG A 54 -2.71 7.14 2.96
C ARG A 54 -2.36 8.63 2.93
N THR A 55 -2.53 9.32 4.06
CA THR A 55 -2.26 10.76 4.13
C THR A 55 -0.77 11.06 3.97
N LYS A 56 0.10 10.26 4.58
CA LYS A 56 1.56 10.41 4.47
C LYS A 56 2.04 10.13 3.04
N THR A 57 1.65 8.99 2.44
CA THR A 57 2.06 8.61 1.08
C THR A 57 1.55 9.59 0.01
N THR A 58 0.31 10.05 0.12
CA THR A 58 -0.23 11.00 -0.89
C THR A 58 0.15 12.46 -0.59
N GLY A 59 0.71 12.78 0.57
CA GLY A 59 1.03 14.16 0.97
C GLY A 59 -0.20 15.08 1.04
N ARG A 60 -1.40 14.53 1.24
CA ARG A 60 -2.65 15.32 1.22
C ARG A 60 -2.73 16.24 2.43
N LYS A 61 -2.89 17.54 2.19
CA LYS A 61 -3.19 18.54 3.22
C LYS A 61 -4.71 18.67 3.37
N TYR A 62 -5.22 18.52 4.58
CA TYR A 62 -6.64 18.70 4.87
C TYR A 62 -6.90 20.05 5.57
N PRO A 63 -7.89 20.84 5.13
CA PRO A 63 -8.32 22.01 5.87
C PRO A 63 -8.96 21.60 7.21
N CYS A 64 -8.74 22.41 8.24
CA CYS A 64 -9.43 22.22 9.51
C CYS A 64 -10.91 22.61 9.36
N ARG A 65 -11.81 21.88 10.02
CA ARG A 65 -13.25 22.17 9.95
C ARG A 65 -13.63 23.40 10.78
N GLN A 66 -12.95 23.63 11.90
CA GLN A 66 -13.20 24.75 12.83
C GLN A 66 -12.19 25.90 12.68
N GLY A 67 -11.20 25.77 11.79
CA GLY A 67 -10.12 26.77 11.65
C GLY A 67 -8.99 26.61 12.69
N ASP A 68 -9.32 26.40 13.97
CA ASP A 68 -8.35 26.52 15.08
C ASP A 68 -7.46 25.29 15.33
N ARG A 69 -7.58 24.26 14.50
CA ARG A 69 -6.89 22.95 14.63
C ARG A 69 -7.06 22.24 15.99
N LYS A 70 -8.06 22.61 16.78
CA LYS A 70 -8.39 22.03 18.10
C LYS A 70 -9.71 21.23 18.06
N CYS A 71 -10.01 20.56 16.95
CA CYS A 71 -11.22 19.77 16.86
C CYS A 71 -11.13 18.52 17.75
N ASP A 72 -12.01 18.41 18.72
CA ASP A 72 -12.12 17.22 19.57
C ASP A 72 -12.66 16.00 18.81
N THR A 73 -12.31 14.82 19.32
CA THR A 73 -12.94 13.57 18.92
C THR A 73 -14.42 13.62 19.29
N GLY A 74 -15.31 13.56 18.29
CA GLY A 74 -16.74 13.67 18.54
C GLY A 74 -17.29 12.54 19.42
N LYS A 75 -18.53 12.70 19.90
CA LYS A 75 -19.27 11.83 20.84
C LYS A 75 -19.29 10.31 20.54
N LYS A 76 -18.84 9.88 19.35
CA LYS A 76 -18.75 8.46 18.92
C LYS A 76 -17.30 7.96 18.78
N CYS A 77 -16.34 8.56 19.47
CA CYS A 77 -14.90 8.18 19.43
C CYS A 77 -14.34 8.16 18.00
N LYS A 78 -14.73 9.15 17.19
CA LYS A 78 -14.28 9.30 15.79
C LYS A 78 -13.97 10.76 15.52
N PHE A 79 -12.78 11.02 14.98
CA PHE A 79 -12.44 12.32 14.45
C PHE A 79 -13.30 12.63 13.22
N VAL A 80 -14.05 13.72 13.29
CA VAL A 80 -14.75 14.27 12.13
C VAL A 80 -13.79 15.11 11.27
N CYS A 81 -12.85 15.83 11.89
CA CYS A 81 -11.86 16.62 11.20
C CYS A 81 -10.64 15.77 10.79
N ARG A 82 -10.39 15.66 9.48
CA ARG A 82 -9.23 14.93 8.94
C ARG A 82 -7.90 15.62 9.27
N SER A 83 -7.88 16.96 9.31
CA SER A 83 -6.70 17.76 9.65
C SER A 83 -6.23 17.44 11.07
N CYS A 84 -7.11 17.62 12.07
CA CYS A 84 -6.78 17.35 13.47
C CYS A 84 -6.48 15.87 13.74
N ARG A 85 -7.15 14.94 13.02
CA ARG A 85 -6.81 13.51 13.10
C ARG A 85 -5.37 13.25 12.69
N TYR A 86 -4.93 13.86 11.59
CA TYR A 86 -3.57 13.69 11.09
C TYR A 86 -2.55 14.35 12.01
N ASP A 87 -2.85 15.53 12.54
CA ASP A 87 -1.99 16.20 13.52
C ASP A 87 -1.82 15.36 14.79
N ARG A 88 -2.90 14.72 15.27
CA ARG A 88 -2.83 13.80 16.40
C ARG A 88 -1.94 12.60 16.11
N CYS A 89 -2.01 12.05 14.90
CA CYS A 89 -1.10 10.98 14.48
C CYS A 89 0.37 11.44 14.52
N LEU A 90 0.67 12.64 14.00
CA LEU A 90 2.03 13.20 14.03
C LEU A 90 2.51 13.48 15.46
N ALA A 91 1.64 14.03 16.32
CA ALA A 91 1.97 14.32 17.72
C ALA A 91 2.29 13.07 18.54
N LEU A 92 1.74 11.92 18.17
CA LEU A 92 2.05 10.61 18.77
C LEU A 92 3.33 9.97 18.20
N GLY A 93 4.02 10.65 17.28
CA GLY A 93 5.19 10.09 16.62
C GLY A 93 4.85 8.92 15.69
N MET A 94 3.63 8.88 15.12
CA MET A 94 3.35 7.91 14.06
C MET A 94 4.33 8.15 12.91
N GLU A 95 5.15 7.16 12.64
CA GLU A 95 6.03 7.12 11.49
C GLU A 95 5.58 6.03 10.53
N TYR A 96 5.84 6.28 9.26
CA TYR A 96 5.66 5.30 8.21
C TYR A 96 6.87 5.48 7.31
N GLU A 97 7.87 4.66 7.56
CA GLU A 97 8.91 4.45 6.58
C GLU A 97 8.26 3.66 5.44
N ASP A 98 8.23 4.27 4.26
CA ASP A 98 8.15 3.49 3.04
C ASP A 98 9.42 2.66 3.00
N ILE A 99 9.37 1.48 3.63
CA ILE A 99 10.25 0.40 3.25
C ILE A 99 9.87 0.19 1.78
N VAL A 100 10.62 0.85 0.91
CA VAL A 100 10.85 0.38 -0.44
C VAL A 100 11.44 -1.00 -0.20
N LYS A 101 10.56 -1.99 0.00
CA LYS A 101 10.88 -3.34 -0.41
C LYS A 101 11.22 -3.10 -1.86
N GLU A 102 12.53 -3.03 -2.12
CA GLU A 102 13.12 -3.13 -3.43
C GLU A 102 12.25 -4.16 -4.10
N SER A 103 11.41 -3.66 -5.00
CA SER A 103 10.25 -4.40 -5.43
C SER A 103 10.86 -5.67 -5.99
N SER A 104 10.57 -6.81 -5.34
CA SER A 104 10.59 -8.07 -6.05
C SER A 104 9.96 -7.74 -7.39
N PRO A 105 10.69 -7.91 -8.51
CA PRO A 105 10.45 -7.19 -9.76
C PRO A 105 8.94 -7.17 -10.00
N PRO A 106 8.34 -5.98 -10.17
CA PRO A 106 6.90 -5.78 -10.05
C PRO A 106 6.22 -6.92 -10.78
N ALA A 107 5.50 -7.78 -10.05
CA ALA A 107 5.04 -9.07 -10.53
C ALA A 107 4.63 -8.94 -11.99
N ALA A 108 5.45 -9.50 -12.90
CA ALA A 108 5.60 -9.01 -14.28
C ALA A 108 4.27 -8.49 -14.82
N SER A 109 4.25 -7.20 -15.21
CA SER A 109 3.04 -6.53 -15.73
C SER A 109 2.33 -7.45 -16.73
N LEU A 110 0.99 -7.43 -16.76
CA LEU A 110 0.20 -8.24 -17.70
C LEU A 110 0.75 -8.10 -19.14
N LEU A 111 1.16 -6.89 -19.53
CA LEU A 111 1.80 -6.63 -20.83
C LEU A 111 3.14 -7.35 -21.00
N GLN A 112 3.94 -7.45 -19.94
CA GLN A 112 5.19 -8.21 -19.98
C GLN A 112 4.92 -9.71 -20.10
N ARG A 113 3.92 -10.24 -19.39
CA ARG A 113 3.51 -11.66 -19.51
C ARG A 113 3.03 -11.98 -20.92
N ILE A 114 2.15 -11.14 -21.47
CA ILE A 114 1.67 -11.26 -22.86
C ILE A 114 2.86 -11.20 -23.83
N LYS A 115 3.80 -10.27 -23.64
CA LYS A 115 5.00 -10.14 -24.49
C LYS A 115 5.89 -11.39 -24.41
N THR A 116 6.09 -11.96 -23.22
CA THR A 116 6.87 -13.19 -23.04
C THR A 116 6.18 -14.41 -23.64
N GLU A 117 4.88 -14.56 -23.43
CA GLU A 117 4.10 -15.68 -24.00
C GLU A 117 4.07 -15.62 -25.52
N LEU A 118 3.93 -14.42 -26.09
CA LEU A 118 3.99 -14.22 -27.54
C LEU A 118 5.36 -14.62 -28.11
N LYS A 119 6.46 -14.19 -27.48
CA LYS A 119 7.83 -14.59 -27.87
C LYS A 119 8.01 -16.11 -27.81
N GLN A 120 7.61 -16.74 -26.70
CA GLN A 120 7.70 -18.19 -26.55
C GLN A 120 6.84 -18.94 -27.57
N SER A 121 5.65 -18.42 -27.89
CA SER A 121 4.75 -19.00 -28.90
C SER A 121 5.40 -19.00 -30.30
N MET A 122 6.07 -17.90 -30.67
CA MET A 122 6.81 -17.81 -31.93
C MET A 122 8.00 -18.78 -31.97
N GLU A 123 8.75 -18.89 -30.89
CA GLU A 123 9.89 -19.82 -30.80
C GLU A 123 9.44 -21.28 -30.94
N ARG A 124 8.35 -21.66 -30.26
CA ARG A 124 7.76 -23.00 -30.39
C ARG A 124 7.36 -23.33 -31.83
N ARG A 125 6.88 -22.34 -32.60
CA ARG A 125 6.56 -22.53 -34.03
C ARG A 125 7.82 -22.70 -34.86
N ARG A 126 8.83 -21.87 -34.64
CA ARG A 126 10.12 -21.94 -35.36
C ARG A 126 10.82 -23.29 -35.15
N LEU A 127 10.79 -23.81 -33.92
CA LEU A 127 11.33 -25.14 -33.61
C LEU A 127 10.57 -26.26 -34.33
N LYS A 128 9.23 -26.17 -34.41
CA LYS A 128 8.42 -27.13 -35.17
C LYS A 128 8.72 -27.06 -36.67
N GLU A 129 8.85 -25.86 -37.23
CA GLU A 129 9.26 -25.67 -38.64
C GLU A 129 10.64 -26.29 -38.90
N LEU A 130 11.62 -26.00 -38.03
CA LEU A 130 12.97 -26.54 -38.16
C LEU A 130 12.99 -28.07 -38.06
N HIS A 131 12.20 -28.65 -37.15
CA HIS A 131 12.05 -30.09 -37.02
C HIS A 131 11.44 -30.71 -38.29
N LEU A 132 10.41 -30.10 -38.86
CA LEU A 132 9.78 -30.57 -40.10
C LEU A 132 10.71 -30.42 -41.32
N VAL A 133 11.48 -29.34 -41.41
CA VAL A 133 12.51 -29.13 -42.45
C VAL A 133 13.59 -30.21 -42.34
N LYS A 134 14.08 -30.51 -41.13
CA LYS A 134 15.05 -31.60 -40.91
C LYS A 134 14.52 -32.97 -41.28
N LYS A 135 13.22 -33.22 -41.11
CA LYS A 135 12.60 -34.53 -41.37
C LYS A 135 12.25 -34.75 -42.84
N CYS A 136 11.81 -33.71 -43.55
CA CYS A 136 11.21 -33.84 -44.89
C CYS A 136 11.98 -33.11 -46.00
N GLY A 137 13.06 -32.39 -45.68
CA GLY A 137 13.89 -31.63 -46.63
C GLY A 137 13.23 -30.36 -47.21
N SER A 138 11.90 -30.31 -47.32
CA SER A 138 11.14 -29.13 -47.74
C SER A 138 9.80 -29.02 -47.00
N HIS A 139 9.45 -27.82 -46.55
CA HIS A 139 8.24 -27.57 -45.76
C HIS A 139 7.63 -26.19 -46.09
N LYS A 140 6.32 -26.13 -46.39
CA LYS A 140 5.58 -24.85 -46.54
C LYS A 140 5.39 -24.22 -45.16
N ARG A 141 5.76 -22.95 -44.97
CA ARG A 141 5.71 -22.22 -43.67
C ARG A 141 4.44 -22.56 -42.87
N ILE A 142 4.57 -22.92 -41.58
CA ILE A 142 3.43 -23.30 -40.74
C ILE A 142 2.52 -22.07 -40.60
N PRO A 143 1.23 -22.16 -40.98
CA PRO A 143 0.32 -21.03 -40.85
C PRO A 143 0.19 -20.60 -39.39
N ASN A 144 0.51 -19.35 -39.09
CA ASN A 144 0.23 -18.76 -37.78
C ASN A 144 -1.29 -18.54 -37.68
N SER A 145 -1.97 -19.36 -36.87
CA SER A 145 -3.41 -19.26 -36.64
C SER A 145 -3.87 -17.88 -36.14
N ALA A 146 -3.01 -17.15 -35.41
CA ALA A 146 -3.29 -15.79 -34.95
C ALA A 146 -3.07 -14.73 -36.06
N GLN A 147 -2.30 -15.04 -37.11
CA GLN A 147 -2.10 -14.14 -38.25
C GLN A 147 -3.41 -13.92 -39.01
N LYS A 148 -4.24 -14.96 -39.10
CA LYS A 148 -5.56 -14.88 -39.74
C LYS A 148 -6.47 -13.90 -38.98
N ILE A 149 -6.46 -13.97 -37.66
CA ILE A 149 -7.21 -13.06 -36.78
C ILE A 149 -6.67 -11.63 -36.91
N TYR A 150 -5.34 -11.44 -36.87
CA TYR A 150 -4.71 -10.12 -37.02
C TYR A 150 -5.02 -9.47 -38.38
N ASN A 151 -5.02 -10.25 -39.46
CA ASN A 151 -5.37 -9.76 -40.80
C ASN A 151 -6.86 -9.44 -40.94
N MET A 152 -7.76 -10.21 -40.30
CA MET A 152 -9.20 -9.90 -40.28
C MET A 152 -9.50 -8.62 -39.49
N LEU A 153 -8.82 -8.39 -38.36
CA LEU A 153 -8.97 -7.16 -37.56
C LEU A 153 -8.38 -5.90 -38.21
N ARG A 154 -7.49 -6.06 -39.19
CA ARG A 154 -6.83 -4.95 -39.90
C ARG A 154 -7.61 -4.47 -41.13
N ASN A 155 -8.45 -5.33 -41.71
CA ASN A 155 -9.24 -5.04 -42.91
C ASN A 155 -10.66 -4.51 -42.59
N HIS A 156 -10.88 -4.11 -41.34
CA HIS A 156 -12.10 -3.48 -40.82
C HIS A 156 -11.70 -2.15 -40.17
#